data_AF-A0A0N1PEP6-F1
#
_entry.id   AF-A0A0N1PEP6-F1
#
_cell.length_a   1.000
_cell.length_b   1.000
_cell.length_c   1.000
_cell.angle_alpha   90.00
_cell.angle_beta   90.00
_cell.angle_gamma   90.00
#
_symmetry.space_group_name_H-M   'P 1'
#
loop_
_entity.id
_entity.type
_entity.pdbx_description
1 polymer ?
#
loop_
_entity_poly.entity_id
_entity_poly.type
_entity_poly.pdbx_seq_one_letter_code
_entity_poly.pdbx_strand_id
1 'polypeptide(L)'
;MLYDKYIFVLDFYNMEPLQVDVVHFYPRENAQPHNTIKFEVINEENPTTTIVRRGQPFNGVVRFTRPFDENEDIVQLMFTLGDKPQMDTQGAMFIHRDAVTDKHTWTAKLLDVQSDTVSFEVSIYLLLYDKIAVELKR
;
A
#
# COMPACT_ATOMS: atom_id res chain seq x y z
N MET A 1 11.10 -7.54 20.04
CA MET A 1 12.36 -7.87 19.35
C MET A 1 12.15 -7.54 17.88
N LEU A 2 13.01 -6.67 17.36
CA LEU A 2 12.99 -6.01 16.04
C LEU A 2 12.80 -6.98 14.86
N TYR A 3 12.26 -6.50 13.73
CA TYR A 3 13.04 -6.23 12.50
C TYR A 3 12.16 -5.75 11.33
N ASP A 4 12.46 -4.51 10.92
CA ASP A 4 12.51 -3.82 9.62
C ASP A 4 11.58 -4.19 8.45
N LYS A 5 10.88 -3.17 7.93
CA LYS A 5 10.24 -3.15 6.61
C LYS A 5 10.96 -2.09 5.76
N TYR A 6 11.72 -2.53 4.76
CA TYR A 6 12.39 -1.66 3.80
C TYR A 6 11.48 -1.45 2.58
N ILE A 7 11.22 -0.17 2.23
CA ILE A 7 10.81 0.23 0.89
C ILE A 7 12.10 0.49 0.13
N PHE A 8 12.35 -0.26 -0.95
CA PHE A 8 13.53 -0.08 -1.78
C PHE A 8 13.23 0.99 -2.84
N VAL A 9 13.91 2.12 -2.75
CA VAL A 9 13.97 3.17 -3.77
C VAL A 9 15.34 3.04 -4.44
N LEU A 10 15.38 2.79 -5.76
CA LEU A 10 16.61 2.63 -6.55
C LEU A 10 16.84 3.90 -7.37
N ASP A 11 17.81 4.72 -6.96
CA ASP A 11 18.15 5.97 -7.67
C ASP A 11 19.45 5.83 -8.47
N PHE A 12 19.39 6.21 -9.75
CA PHE A 12 20.55 6.51 -10.58
C PHE A 12 20.53 8.00 -10.94
N TYR A 13 21.14 8.85 -10.09
CA TYR A 13 21.77 10.18 -10.31
C TYR A 13 21.56 11.08 -9.08
N ASN A 14 22.63 11.28 -8.29
CA ASN A 14 22.95 12.40 -7.37
C ASN A 14 21.86 13.19 -6.60
N MET A 15 20.64 12.68 -6.44
CA MET A 15 19.61 13.23 -5.56
C MET A 15 19.50 12.38 -4.29
N GLU A 16 19.11 13.00 -3.17
CA GLU A 16 18.80 12.24 -1.96
C GLU A 16 17.60 11.32 -2.21
N PRO A 17 17.71 10.03 -1.81
CA PRO A 17 16.65 9.06 -2.05
C PRO A 17 15.36 9.49 -1.38
N LEU A 18 14.25 9.27 -2.09
CA LEU A 18 12.92 9.57 -1.58
C LEU A 18 12.66 8.72 -0.32
N GLN A 19 12.55 9.38 0.84
CA GLN A 19 12.28 8.69 2.10
C GLN A 19 10.80 8.76 2.44
N VAL A 20 10.25 7.65 2.91
CA VAL A 20 8.86 7.57 3.37
C VAL A 20 8.75 8.11 4.78
N ASP A 21 7.85 9.07 4.97
CA ASP A 21 7.50 9.63 6.28
C ASP A 21 6.23 8.95 6.83
N VAL A 22 5.17 8.85 6.02
CA VAL A 22 3.89 8.26 6.44
C VAL A 22 3.34 7.35 5.36
N VAL A 23 2.77 6.22 5.77
CA VAL A 23 1.85 5.43 4.96
C VAL A 23 0.53 5.34 5.69
N HIS A 24 -0.59 5.54 4.99
CA HIS A 24 -1.92 5.43 5.58
C HIS A 24 -2.90 4.78 4.61
N PHE A 25 -3.73 3.87 5.14
CA PHE A 25 -4.69 3.07 4.36
C PHE A 25 -6.14 3.28 4.80
N TYR A 26 -6.46 4.45 5.39
CA TYR A 26 -7.83 4.87 5.69
C TYR A 26 -8.73 3.75 6.27
N PRO A 27 -8.42 3.23 7.48
CA PRO A 27 -9.04 2.02 8.01
C PRO A 27 -10.56 2.00 7.96
N ARG A 28 -11.21 3.12 8.30
CA ARG A 28 -12.67 3.19 8.40
C ARG A 28 -13.32 3.40 7.04
N GLU A 29 -12.70 4.23 6.22
CA GLU A 29 -13.15 4.60 4.88
C GLU A 29 -13.09 3.40 3.94
N ASN A 30 -12.01 2.59 4.02
CA ASN A 30 -11.93 1.34 3.28
C ASN A 30 -12.82 0.26 3.91
N ALA A 31 -13.04 0.25 5.23
CA ALA A 31 -13.84 -0.81 5.84
C ALA A 31 -15.34 -0.78 5.49
N GLN A 32 -15.89 0.40 5.20
CA GLN A 32 -17.29 0.57 4.78
C GLN A 32 -17.61 -0.17 3.47
N PRO A 33 -17.01 0.17 2.32
CA PRO A 33 -17.30 -0.51 1.06
C PRO A 33 -16.86 -1.98 1.07
N HIS A 34 -15.87 -2.36 1.88
CA HIS A 34 -15.41 -3.74 2.02
C HIS A 34 -16.26 -4.60 2.99
N ASN A 35 -17.27 -4.04 3.65
CA ASN A 35 -18.09 -4.76 4.64
C ASN A 35 -17.22 -5.41 5.75
N THR A 36 -16.27 -4.63 6.28
CA THR A 36 -15.34 -5.01 7.36
C THR A 36 -15.41 -4.05 8.56
N ILE A 37 -16.32 -3.06 8.55
CA ILE A 37 -16.47 -2.08 9.64
C ILE A 37 -16.79 -2.70 11.01
N LYS A 38 -17.34 -3.92 11.04
CA LYS A 38 -17.71 -4.61 12.28
C LYS A 38 -16.53 -5.19 13.06
N PHE A 39 -15.32 -5.20 12.50
CA PHE A 39 -14.14 -5.67 13.21
C PHE A 39 -13.72 -4.66 14.27
N GLU A 40 -13.47 -5.13 15.49
CA GLU A 40 -13.14 -4.30 16.65
C GLU A 40 -11.95 -3.37 16.38
N VAL A 41 -10.89 -3.90 15.76
CA VAL A 41 -9.66 -3.14 15.44
C VAL A 41 -9.89 -1.91 14.54
N ILE A 42 -10.97 -1.89 13.74
CA ILE A 42 -11.33 -0.73 12.92
C ILE A 42 -11.97 0.39 13.75
N ASN A 43 -12.58 0.03 14.89
CA ASN A 43 -13.35 0.92 15.75
C ASN A 43 -12.58 1.40 16.99
N GLU A 44 -11.31 1.04 17.12
CA GLU A 44 -10.39 1.65 18.09
C GLU A 44 -10.31 3.18 17.87
N GLU A 45 -9.85 3.93 18.88
CA GLU A 45 -9.79 5.40 18.80
C GLU A 45 -8.92 5.86 17.61
N ASN A 46 -7.75 5.23 17.43
CA ASN A 46 -6.76 5.54 16.40
C ASN A 46 -6.35 4.27 15.63
N PRO A 47 -7.20 3.73 14.74
CA PRO A 47 -6.95 2.46 14.08
C PRO A 47 -5.74 2.59 13.15
N THR A 48 -4.82 1.63 13.23
CA THR A 48 -3.66 1.52 12.33
C THR A 48 -3.80 0.37 11.33
N THR A 49 -4.74 -0.54 11.59
CA THR A 49 -4.98 -1.74 10.79
C THR A 49 -6.16 -1.52 9.87
N THR A 50 -5.99 -1.82 8.59
CA THR A 50 -7.04 -1.76 7.58
C THR A 50 -7.42 -3.18 7.17
N ILE A 51 -8.71 -3.53 7.20
CA ILE A 51 -9.19 -4.86 6.80
C ILE A 51 -9.95 -4.71 5.49
N VAL A 52 -9.46 -5.37 4.45
CA VAL A 52 -10.02 -5.33 3.10
C VAL A 52 -10.36 -6.73 2.60
N ARG A 53 -11.11 -6.77 1.50
CA ARG A 53 -11.48 -8.00 0.79
C ARG A 53 -10.81 -7.97 -0.58
N ARG A 54 -10.23 -9.10 -0.97
CA ARG A 54 -9.70 -9.33 -2.34
C ARG A 54 -10.78 -9.06 -3.40
N GLY A 55 -10.36 -8.72 -4.61
CA GLY A 55 -11.27 -8.44 -5.73
C GLY A 55 -12.03 -7.11 -5.62
N GLN A 56 -11.79 -6.34 -4.56
CA GLN A 56 -12.29 -4.98 -4.41
C GLN A 56 -11.09 -4.04 -4.19
N PRO A 57 -11.01 -2.92 -4.93
CA PRO A 57 -9.94 -1.95 -4.74
C PRO A 57 -10.05 -1.21 -3.42
N PHE A 58 -8.91 -0.79 -2.87
CA PHE A 58 -8.83 0.02 -1.66
C PHE A 58 -7.79 1.13 -1.81
N ASN A 59 -7.99 2.23 -1.09
CA ASN A 59 -7.18 3.44 -1.25
C ASN A 59 -6.11 3.56 -0.17
N GLY A 60 -5.03 4.23 -0.51
CA GLY A 60 -3.96 4.59 0.41
C GLY A 60 -3.28 5.89 0.02
N VAL A 61 -2.44 6.36 0.93
CA VAL A 61 -1.57 7.50 0.72
C VAL A 61 -0.19 7.21 1.29
N VAL A 62 0.83 7.71 0.60
CA VAL A 62 2.19 7.76 1.08
C VAL A 62 2.67 9.21 1.07
N ARG A 63 3.23 9.68 2.18
CA ARG A 63 3.89 10.97 2.31
C ARG A 63 5.39 10.76 2.43
N PHE A 64 6.16 11.59 1.76
CA PHE A 64 7.61 11.55 1.72
C PHE A 64 8.23 12.74 2.44
N THR A 65 9.55 12.69 2.66
CA THR A 65 10.31 13.79 3.30
C THR A 65 10.63 14.95 2.35
N ARG A 66 10.42 14.77 1.04
CA ARG A 66 10.58 15.77 -0.02
C ARG A 66 9.47 15.64 -1.06
N PRO A 67 9.26 16.66 -1.91
CA PRO A 67 8.34 16.54 -3.04
C PRO A 67 8.66 15.33 -3.92
N PHE A 68 7.61 14.64 -4.35
CA PHE A 68 7.66 13.50 -5.27
C PHE A 68 7.75 14.01 -6.71
N ASP A 69 8.73 13.50 -7.47
CA ASP A 69 8.87 13.75 -8.90
C ASP A 69 8.53 12.48 -9.68
N GLU A 70 7.40 12.49 -10.39
CA GLU A 70 6.92 11.34 -11.17
C GLU A 70 7.89 10.85 -12.27
N ASN A 71 8.84 11.69 -12.70
CA ASN A 71 9.78 11.34 -13.77
C ASN A 71 11.06 10.69 -13.23
N GLU A 72 11.44 11.01 -12.00
CA GLU A 72 12.70 10.59 -11.39
C GLU A 72 12.50 9.56 -10.29
N ASP A 73 11.37 9.64 -9.56
CA ASP A 73 11.11 8.80 -8.40
C ASP A 73 10.26 7.57 -8.75
N ILE A 74 10.65 6.42 -8.22
CA ILE A 74 9.91 5.16 -8.36
C ILE A 74 9.44 4.68 -6.99
N VAL A 75 8.15 4.42 -6.87
CA VAL A 75 7.53 3.91 -5.63
C VAL A 75 7.00 2.50 -5.85
N GLN A 76 7.51 1.54 -5.08
CA GLN A 76 7.03 0.17 -5.07
C GLN A 76 6.32 -0.14 -3.75
N LEU A 77 5.08 -0.62 -3.84
CA LEU A 77 4.38 -1.20 -2.70
C LEU A 77 4.79 -2.68 -2.55
N MET A 78 5.01 -3.11 -1.31
CA MET A 78 5.32 -4.51 -1.00
C MET A 78 4.45 -4.99 0.16
N PHE A 79 3.57 -5.94 -0.14
CA PHE A 79 2.75 -6.65 0.83
C PHE A 79 3.38 -8.01 1.11
N THR A 80 3.48 -8.38 2.38
CA THR A 80 4.08 -9.63 2.82
C THR A 80 3.16 -10.33 3.80
N LEU A 81 2.98 -11.64 3.64
CA LEU A 81 2.18 -12.49 4.51
C LEU A 81 3.08 -13.46 5.30
N GLY A 82 2.93 -13.47 6.62
CA GLY A 82 3.68 -14.35 7.52
C GLY A 82 5.12 -13.90 7.80
N ASP A 83 5.76 -14.60 8.75
CA ASP A 83 7.08 -14.23 9.29
C ASP A 83 8.25 -14.67 8.40
N LYS A 84 8.01 -15.60 7.47
CA LYS A 84 8.99 -16.12 6.52
C LYS A 84 8.45 -15.93 5.10
N PRO A 85 8.55 -14.72 4.55
CA PRO A 85 8.01 -14.45 3.24
C PRO A 85 8.75 -15.29 2.18
N GLN A 86 7.99 -16.09 1.45
CA GLN A 86 8.38 -16.74 0.20
C GLN A 86 7.72 -16.01 -0.98
N MET A 87 8.19 -16.24 -2.21
CA MET A 87 7.68 -15.56 -3.42
C MET A 87 6.15 -15.64 -3.57
N ASP A 88 5.51 -16.71 -3.10
CA ASP A 88 4.06 -16.95 -3.13
C ASP A 88 3.27 -16.23 -2.02
N THR A 89 3.97 -15.67 -1.03
CA THR A 89 3.40 -14.93 0.12
C THR A 89 3.69 -13.43 0.05
N GLN A 90 4.24 -12.96 -1.06
CA GLN A 90 4.53 -11.55 -1.29
C GLN A 90 3.77 -11.03 -2.51
N GLY A 91 3.25 -9.80 -2.40
CA GLY A 91 2.72 -9.03 -3.52
C GLY A 91 3.53 -7.75 -3.67
N ALA A 92 4.15 -7.54 -4.82
CA ALA A 92 4.92 -6.34 -5.13
C ALA A 92 4.40 -5.69 -6.43
N MET A 93 4.22 -4.38 -6.41
CA MET A 93 3.69 -3.61 -7.53
C MET A 93 4.16 -2.16 -7.45
N PHE A 94 4.45 -1.57 -8.60
CA PHE A 94 4.81 -0.15 -8.69
C PHE A 94 3.56 0.73 -8.79
N ILE A 95 3.62 1.93 -8.22
CA ILE A 95 2.58 2.94 -8.34
C ILE A 95 2.80 3.71 -9.64
N HIS A 96 1.85 3.64 -10.58
CA HIS A 96 1.91 4.38 -11.85
C HIS A 96 0.53 4.87 -12.30
N ARG A 97 0.48 5.95 -13.10
CA ARG A 97 -0.77 6.50 -13.66
C ARG A 97 -1.48 5.54 -14.60
N ASP A 98 -0.69 4.85 -15.42
CA ASP A 98 -1.18 3.94 -16.47
C ASP A 98 -1.34 2.49 -15.98
N ALA A 99 -1.41 2.28 -14.66
CA ALA A 99 -1.67 0.96 -14.10
C ALA A 99 -3.04 0.46 -14.57
N VAL A 100 -3.03 -0.58 -15.41
CA VAL A 100 -4.23 -1.25 -15.89
C VAL A 100 -4.60 -2.35 -14.92
N THR A 101 -5.79 -2.26 -14.32
CA THR A 101 -6.30 -3.32 -13.46
C THR A 101 -6.42 -4.62 -14.25
N ASP A 102 -5.61 -5.59 -13.87
CA ASP A 102 -5.66 -6.93 -14.43
C ASP A 102 -6.26 -7.90 -13.40
N LYS A 103 -7.06 -8.84 -13.91
CA LYS A 103 -7.79 -9.78 -13.08
C LYS A 103 -6.90 -10.87 -12.52
N HIS A 104 -5.59 -10.91 -12.75
CA HIS A 104 -4.68 -11.96 -12.30
C HIS A 104 -3.45 -11.43 -11.56
N THR A 105 -3.31 -10.11 -11.43
CA THR A 105 -2.14 -9.46 -10.85
C THR A 105 -2.52 -8.37 -9.86
N TRP A 106 -1.57 -8.03 -8.98
CA TRP A 106 -1.71 -6.88 -8.10
C TRP A 106 -1.35 -5.62 -8.87
N THR A 107 -2.15 -4.57 -8.72
CA THR A 107 -1.91 -3.30 -9.39
C THR A 107 -2.08 -2.15 -8.41
N ALA A 108 -1.27 -1.11 -8.57
CA ALA A 108 -1.36 0.12 -7.78
C ALA A 108 -1.43 1.30 -8.74
N LYS A 109 -2.58 1.96 -8.76
CA LYS A 109 -2.84 3.10 -9.65
C LYS A 109 -2.59 4.40 -8.90
N LEU A 110 -1.77 5.27 -9.48
CA LEU A 110 -1.59 6.63 -9.00
C LEU A 110 -2.89 7.42 -9.24
N LEU A 111 -3.46 7.99 -8.18
CA LEU A 111 -4.68 8.80 -8.26
C LEU A 111 -4.35 10.29 -8.30
N ASP A 112 -3.48 10.74 -7.40
CA ASP A 112 -3.15 12.15 -7.23
C ASP A 112 -1.76 12.34 -6.62
N VAL A 113 -1.13 13.48 -6.92
CA VAL A 113 0.15 13.91 -6.35
C VAL A 113 -0.01 15.33 -5.81
N GLN A 114 0.25 15.49 -4.51
CA GLN A 114 0.21 16.76 -3.81
C GLN A 114 1.56 17.01 -3.15
N SER A 115 2.47 17.64 -3.89
CA SER A 115 3.84 17.93 -3.43
C SER A 115 4.57 16.66 -2.94
N ASP A 116 4.60 16.41 -1.64
CA ASP A 116 5.27 15.28 -0.98
C ASP A 116 4.35 14.06 -0.78
N THR A 117 3.10 14.14 -1.22
CA THR A 117 2.06 13.16 -0.89
C THR A 117 1.51 12.52 -2.17
N VAL A 118 1.56 11.19 -2.26
CA VAL A 118 1.01 10.40 -3.36
C VAL A 118 -0.19 9.59 -2.87
N SER A 119 -1.34 9.82 -3.51
CA SER A 119 -2.54 9.02 -3.29
C SER A 119 -2.66 7.93 -4.35
N PHE A 120 -3.05 6.74 -3.93
CA PHE A 120 -3.09 5.56 -4.81
C PHE A 120 -4.25 4.63 -4.49
N GLU A 121 -4.65 3.82 -5.46
CA GLU A 121 -5.62 2.73 -5.34
C GLU A 121 -4.92 1.39 -5.60
N VAL A 122 -5.11 0.41 -4.71
CA VAL A 122 -4.58 -0.94 -4.88
C VAL A 122 -5.70 -1.89 -5.26
N SER A 123 -5.48 -2.67 -6.32
CA SER A 123 -6.36 -3.79 -6.71
C SER A 123 -5.62 -5.11 -6.53
N ILE A 124 -6.24 -6.03 -5.78
CA ILE A 124 -5.66 -7.35 -5.46
C ILE A 124 -6.41 -8.45 -6.19
N TYR A 125 -5.66 -9.38 -6.79
CA TYR A 125 -6.19 -10.56 -7.46
C TYR A 125 -7.01 -11.47 -6.52
N LEU A 126 -8.08 -12.04 -7.07
CA LEU A 126 -8.92 -13.06 -6.46
C LEU A 126 -8.23 -14.45 -6.51
N LEU A 127 -7.41 -14.81 -5.51
CA LEU A 127 -7.06 -16.23 -5.22
C LEU A 127 -7.65 -16.68 -3.89
N LEU A 128 -7.92 -18.00 -3.81
CA LEU A 128 -8.83 -18.80 -2.96
C LEU A 128 -9.21 -18.36 -1.51
N TYR A 129 -8.57 -17.39 -0.85
CA TYR A 129 -8.87 -16.97 0.53
C TYR A 129 -9.52 -15.57 0.68
N ASP A 130 -10.62 -15.47 1.44
CA ASP A 130 -11.62 -14.38 1.32
C ASP A 130 -11.22 -12.99 1.84
N LYS A 131 -10.17 -12.88 2.65
CA LYS A 131 -9.85 -11.63 3.36
C LYS A 131 -8.34 -11.46 3.54
N ILE A 132 -7.88 -10.20 3.50
CA ILE A 132 -6.50 -9.82 3.79
C ILE A 132 -6.54 -8.69 4.83
N ALA A 133 -5.75 -8.81 5.89
CA ALA A 133 -5.50 -7.73 6.82
C ALA A 133 -4.23 -6.99 6.40
N VAL A 134 -4.31 -5.66 6.28
CA VAL A 134 -3.17 -4.79 6.01
C VAL A 134 -2.84 -4.05 7.30
N GLU A 135 -1.70 -4.38 7.88
CA GLU A 135 -1.22 -3.75 9.11
C GLU A 135 -0.01 -2.86 8.82
N LEU A 136 -0.12 -1.60 9.26
CA LEU A 136 0.99 -0.66 9.27
C LEU A 136 1.76 -0.83 10.58
N LYS A 137 2.95 -1.45 10.49
CA LYS A 137 3.88 -1.48 11.61
C LYS A 137 4.63 -0.14 11.64
N ARG A 138 4.52 0.58 12.76
CA ARG A 138 5.29 1.80 13.05
C ARG A 138 6.73 1.46 13.40
#